data_AF-A0A165VFI5-F1
#
_entry.id   AF-A0A165VFI5-F1
#
_cell.length_a   1.000
_cell.length_b   1.000
_cell.length_c   1.000
_cell.angle_alpha   90.00
_cell.angle_beta   90.00
_cell.angle_gamma   90.00
#
_symmetry.space_group_name_H-M   'P 1'
#
loop_
_entity.id
_entity.type
_entity.pdbx_description
1 polymer ?
#
loop_
_entity_poly.entity_id
_entity_poly.type
_entity_poly.pdbx_seq_one_letter_code
_entity_poly.pdbx_strand_id
1 'polypeptide(L)'
;MPKNIIVGAGLGAESNLRDYDRFRSYDDAPWRDEIRYWGETREHWCYIGEIVEDASLGRLCLNVRDVEGAICTVAFYTNDAGESFRRSCVKGRTLVILYGKQYEFMDGRPGFRIEQEHVPFVKVRCDRL
;
A
#
# COMPACT_ATOMS: atom_id res chain seq x y z
N MET A 1 -7.16 23.94 0.74
CA MET A 1 -6.03 24.54 -0.02
C MET A 1 -5.72 23.61 -1.17
N PRO A 2 -5.59 24.07 -2.43
CA PRO A 2 -5.27 23.17 -3.53
C PRO A 2 -3.80 22.75 -3.41
N LYS A 3 -3.55 21.44 -3.31
CA LYS A 3 -2.18 20.90 -3.34
C LYS A 3 -1.76 20.72 -4.80
N ASN A 4 -0.66 21.37 -5.16
CA ASN A 4 -0.03 21.24 -6.47
C ASN A 4 0.36 19.78 -6.71
N ILE A 5 -0.36 19.11 -7.62
CA ILE A 5 -0.02 17.79 -8.13
C ILE A 5 1.13 17.97 -9.11
N ILE A 6 2.32 17.51 -8.73
CA ILE A 6 3.42 17.33 -9.67
C ILE A 6 3.09 16.08 -10.48
N VAL A 7 2.63 16.27 -11.72
CA VAL A 7 2.39 15.21 -12.70
C VAL A 7 3.75 14.69 -13.18
N GLY A 8 4.32 13.73 -12.45
CA GLY A 8 5.52 13.00 -12.83
C GLY A 8 5.17 11.81 -13.72
N ALA A 9 5.91 11.67 -14.82
CA ALA A 9 5.91 10.63 -15.85
C ALA A 9 5.04 9.39 -15.58
N GLY A 10 4.01 9.23 -16.42
CA GLY A 10 3.01 8.17 -16.34
C GLY A 10 3.59 6.76 -16.38
N LEU A 11 3.08 5.93 -15.46
CA LEU A 11 3.07 4.48 -15.54
C LEU A 11 2.49 4.08 -16.91
N GLY A 12 3.24 3.30 -17.68
CA GLY A 12 3.03 3.07 -19.12
C GLY A 12 1.61 2.68 -19.54
N ALA A 13 1.34 2.81 -20.84
CA ALA A 13 -0.01 2.75 -21.46
C ALA A 13 -0.81 1.45 -21.24
N GLU A 14 -0.21 0.40 -20.68
CA GLU A 14 -0.87 -0.90 -20.43
C GLU A 14 -1.22 -1.17 -18.96
N SER A 15 -0.88 -0.25 -18.04
CA SER A 15 -1.24 -0.43 -16.63
C SER A 15 -2.72 -0.12 -16.41
N ASN A 16 -3.52 -1.15 -16.09
CA ASN A 16 -4.93 -1.00 -15.70
C ASN A 16 -5.12 -0.49 -14.26
N LEU A 17 -4.03 -0.09 -13.57
CA LEU A 17 -4.07 0.48 -12.22
C LEU A 17 -4.88 1.79 -12.12
N ARG A 18 -5.29 2.36 -13.26
CA ARG A 18 -6.16 3.56 -13.36
C ARG A 18 -7.67 3.27 -13.27
N ASP A 19 -8.07 2.01 -13.15
CA ASP A 19 -9.47 1.63 -12.95
C ASP A 19 -9.85 1.80 -11.46
N TYR A 20 -10.28 3.01 -11.10
CA TYR A 20 -10.62 3.38 -9.71
C TYR A 20 -11.74 2.50 -9.11
N ASP A 21 -12.68 2.04 -9.94
CA ASP A 21 -13.74 1.11 -9.51
C ASP A 21 -13.16 -0.22 -8.99
N ARG A 22 -11.95 -0.59 -9.45
CA ARG A 22 -11.23 -1.79 -9.02
C ARG A 22 -10.05 -1.53 -8.08
N PHE A 23 -9.42 -0.37 -8.17
CA PHE A 23 -8.17 -0.03 -7.49
C PHE A 23 -8.32 1.30 -6.75
N ARG A 24 -8.93 1.21 -5.58
CA ARG A 24 -9.15 2.33 -4.67
C ARG A 24 -7.84 2.87 -4.09
N SER A 25 -7.81 4.16 -3.74
CA SER A 25 -6.62 4.84 -3.22
C SER A 25 -6.38 4.52 -1.75
N TYR A 26 -5.30 5.06 -1.16
CA TYR A 26 -5.08 4.97 0.28
C TYR A 26 -6.29 5.50 1.07
N ASP A 27 -6.83 6.66 0.68
CA ASP A 27 -7.90 7.37 1.40
C ASP A 27 -9.23 6.58 1.43
N ASP A 28 -9.38 5.61 0.54
CA ASP A 28 -10.54 4.71 0.48
C ASP A 28 -10.45 3.50 1.41
N ALA A 29 -9.26 3.19 1.94
CA ALA A 29 -9.11 2.13 2.93
C ALA A 29 -9.72 2.59 4.26
N PRO A 30 -10.44 1.74 5.01
CA PRO A 30 -11.02 2.14 6.27
C PRO A 30 -9.94 2.43 7.31
N TRP A 31 -10.23 3.39 8.18
CA TRP A 31 -9.48 3.54 9.42
C TRP A 31 -9.73 2.35 10.35
N ARG A 32 -8.79 2.09 11.27
CA ARG A 32 -8.89 0.98 12.24
C ARG A 32 -10.24 0.96 12.99
N ASP A 33 -10.72 2.13 13.39
CA ASP A 33 -11.92 2.27 14.22
C ASP A 33 -13.23 2.27 13.42
N GLU A 34 -13.15 2.47 12.11
CA GLU A 34 -14.32 2.46 11.21
C GLU A 34 -14.76 1.04 10.87
N ILE A 35 -13.91 0.03 11.08
CA ILE A 35 -14.20 -1.35 10.70
C ILE A 35 -15.48 -1.89 11.36
N ARG A 36 -15.91 -1.37 12.51
CA ARG A 36 -17.19 -1.78 13.12
C ARG A 36 -18.39 -1.35 12.28
N TYR A 37 -18.29 -0.22 11.59
CA TYR A 37 -19.31 0.26 10.65
C TYR A 37 -19.23 -0.46 9.31
N TRP A 38 -18.03 -0.82 8.86
CA TRP A 38 -17.84 -1.67 7.67
C TRP A 38 -18.14 -3.15 7.94
N GLY A 39 -18.07 -3.61 9.19
CA GLY A 39 -18.19 -5.02 9.58
C GLY A 39 -19.62 -5.58 9.49
N GLU A 40 -20.62 -4.72 9.41
CA GLU A 40 -21.99 -5.11 9.03
C GLU A 40 -22.13 -5.31 7.51
N THR A 41 -21.17 -4.84 6.71
CA THR A 41 -21.13 -4.99 5.25
C THR A 41 -20.07 -6.03 4.85
N ARG A 42 -20.43 -6.98 3.99
CA ARG A 42 -19.54 -8.04 3.48
C ARG A 42 -18.57 -7.50 2.41
N GLU A 43 -18.06 -6.30 2.60
CA GLU A 43 -17.29 -5.63 1.56
C GLU A 43 -15.82 -6.07 1.59
N HIS A 44 -15.30 -6.41 0.42
CA HIS A 44 -13.90 -6.74 0.22
C HIS A 44 -13.19 -5.53 -0.36
N TRP A 45 -12.02 -5.18 0.19
CA TRP A 45 -11.21 -4.07 -0.30
C TRP A 45 -9.73 -4.45 -0.39
N CYS A 46 -9.00 -3.75 -1.26
CA CYS A 46 -7.56 -3.87 -1.36
C CYS A 46 -6.93 -2.52 -1.71
N TYR A 47 -5.72 -2.32 -1.23
CA TYR A 47 -4.82 -1.28 -1.70
C TYR A 47 -3.86 -1.86 -2.74
N ILE A 48 -3.63 -1.14 -3.84
CA ILE A 48 -2.64 -1.50 -4.85
C ILE A 48 -1.76 -0.30 -5.14
N GLY A 49 -0.43 -0.50 -5.16
CA GLY A 49 0.49 0.55 -5.53
C GLY A 49 1.87 0.04 -5.95
N GLU A 50 2.65 0.91 -6.59
CA GLU A 50 4.02 0.65 -7.01
C GLU A 50 4.99 0.93 -5.86
N ILE A 51 5.90 0.00 -5.56
CA ILE A 51 7.00 0.25 -4.64
C ILE A 51 7.97 1.24 -5.30
N VAL A 52 8.11 2.43 -4.73
CA VAL A 52 8.99 3.48 -5.29
C VAL A 52 10.33 3.57 -4.59
N GLU A 53 10.43 3.07 -3.36
CA GLU A 53 11.64 3.13 -2.53
C GLU A 53 11.62 2.09 -1.39
N ASP A 54 12.79 1.50 -1.09
CA ASP A 54 13.07 0.79 0.17
C ASP A 54 13.59 1.82 1.20
N ALA A 55 12.76 2.11 2.20
CA ALA A 55 13.02 3.09 3.26
C ALA A 55 13.37 2.40 4.60
N SER A 56 13.88 1.17 4.56
CA SER A 56 14.16 0.36 5.74
C SER A 56 15.32 0.92 6.57
N LEU A 57 15.11 1.03 7.89
CA LEU A 57 16.13 1.32 8.91
C LEU A 57 16.18 0.21 9.97
N GLY A 58 16.05 -1.05 9.52
CA GLY A 58 15.95 -2.24 10.36
C GLY A 58 14.83 -3.15 9.84
N ARG A 59 13.58 -2.81 10.16
CA ARG A 59 12.41 -3.48 9.58
C ARG A 59 12.16 -3.03 8.14
N LEU A 60 11.53 -3.90 7.35
CA LEU A 60 11.10 -3.59 6.00
C LEU A 60 10.10 -2.44 6.03
N CYS A 61 10.49 -1.30 5.46
CA CYS A 61 9.64 -0.14 5.25
C CYS A 61 9.72 0.25 3.78
N LEU A 62 8.57 0.41 3.14
CA LEU A 62 8.47 0.75 1.73
C LEU A 62 7.70 2.06 1.58
N ASN A 63 8.16 2.92 0.67
CA ASN A 63 7.29 3.96 0.13
C ASN A 63 6.59 3.39 -1.10
N VAL A 64 5.26 3.48 -1.11
CA VAL A 64 4.42 2.90 -2.15
C VAL A 64 3.51 3.97 -2.71
N ARG A 65 3.49 4.10 -4.04
CA ARG A 65 2.68 5.08 -4.76
C ARG A 65 1.41 4.44 -5.31
N ASP A 66 0.26 5.04 -5.05
CA ASP A 66 -1.02 4.60 -5.61
C ASP A 66 -1.36 5.25 -6.96
N VAL A 67 -2.56 4.96 -7.46
CA VAL A 67 -3.10 5.48 -8.73
C VAL A 67 -3.22 7.00 -8.78
N GLU A 68 -3.47 7.65 -7.64
CA GLU A 68 -3.60 9.10 -7.52
C GLU A 68 -2.24 9.79 -7.37
N GLY A 69 -1.16 8.99 -7.30
CA GLY A 69 0.20 9.47 -7.10
C GLY A 69 0.54 9.76 -5.65
N ALA A 70 -0.37 9.47 -4.70
CA ALA A 70 -0.10 9.61 -3.29
C ALA A 70 0.94 8.57 -2.85
N ILE A 71 1.85 8.96 -1.97
CA ILE A 71 2.87 8.08 -1.41
C ILE A 71 2.52 7.79 0.05
N CYS A 72 2.40 6.52 0.37
CA CYS A 72 2.17 6.04 1.73
C CYS A 72 3.32 5.12 2.18
N THR A 73 3.49 4.99 3.50
CA THR A 73 4.48 4.08 4.09
C THR A 73 3.86 2.72 4.38
N VAL A 74 4.44 1.64 3.84
CA VAL A 74 4.10 0.27 4.23
C VAL A 74 5.21 -0.29 5.10
N ALA A 75 4.92 -0.50 6.38
CA ALA A 75 5.91 -0.98 7.36
C ALA A 75 5.55 -2.38 7.88
N PHE A 76 6.51 -3.30 7.84
CA PHE A 76 6.34 -4.67 8.29
C PHE A 76 6.76 -4.82 9.76
N TYR A 77 5.77 -5.02 10.61
CA TYR A 77 5.86 -5.35 12.03
C TYR A 77 5.64 -6.86 12.28
N THR A 78 5.95 -7.69 11.28
CA THR A 78 5.96 -9.15 11.42
C THR A 78 7.10 -9.60 12.34
N ASN A 79 7.04 -10.85 12.81
CA ASN A 79 8.03 -11.39 13.74
C ASN A 79 9.47 -11.38 13.18
N ASP A 80 9.61 -11.49 11.86
CA ASP A 80 10.89 -11.44 11.12
C ASP A 80 11.22 -10.03 10.59
N ALA A 81 10.51 -9.00 11.04
CA ALA A 81 10.67 -7.61 10.58
C ALA A 81 10.53 -7.44 9.04
N GLY A 82 9.80 -8.33 8.38
CA GLY A 82 9.54 -8.32 6.93
C GLY A 82 10.61 -9.00 6.09
N GLU A 83 11.56 -9.71 6.69
CA GLU A 83 12.67 -10.36 5.97
C GLU A 83 12.17 -11.34 4.89
N SER A 84 11.11 -12.10 5.17
CA SER A 84 10.46 -13.00 4.21
C SER A 84 9.95 -12.31 2.94
N PHE A 85 9.70 -11.00 2.99
CA PHE A 85 9.24 -10.20 1.85
C PHE A 85 10.36 -9.44 1.13
N ARG A 86 11.56 -9.33 1.73
CA ARG A 86 12.61 -8.41 1.27
C ARG A 86 13.07 -8.66 -0.17
N ARG A 87 13.20 -9.94 -0.56
CA ARG A 87 13.53 -10.33 -1.95
C ARG A 87 12.44 -9.99 -2.96
N SER A 88 11.20 -9.90 -2.49
CA SER A 88 10.02 -9.65 -3.33
C SER A 88 9.74 -8.15 -3.44
N CYS A 89 9.91 -7.39 -2.35
CA CYS A 89 9.63 -5.97 -2.24
C CYS A 89 10.77 -5.10 -2.81
N VAL A 90 10.88 -5.08 -4.13
CA VAL A 90 11.88 -4.29 -4.86
C VAL A 90 11.20 -3.13 -5.59
N LYS A 91 11.90 -2.00 -5.71
CA LYS A 91 11.44 -0.83 -6.48
C LYS A 91 10.92 -1.23 -7.88
N GLY A 92 9.81 -0.61 -8.29
CA GLY A 92 9.12 -0.85 -9.56
C GLY A 92 8.13 -2.01 -9.53
N ARG A 93 8.04 -2.77 -8.42
CA ARG A 93 7.07 -3.87 -8.29
C ARG A 93 5.75 -3.39 -7.70
N THR A 94 4.69 -4.08 -8.08
CA THR A 94 3.33 -3.85 -7.57
C THR A 94 3.16 -4.55 -6.23
N LEU A 95 2.77 -3.79 -5.21
CA LEU A 95 2.34 -4.29 -3.91
C LEU A 95 0.81 -4.27 -3.84
N VAL A 96 0.22 -5.37 -3.36
CA VAL A 96 -1.20 -5.51 -3.09
C VAL A 96 -1.40 -5.86 -1.62
N ILE A 97 -2.27 -5.14 -0.93
CA ILE A 97 -2.65 -5.38 0.46
C ILE A 97 -4.17 -5.59 0.51
N LEU A 98 -4.60 -6.83 0.68
CA LEU A 98 -6.00 -7.16 0.92
C LEU A 98 -6.38 -6.78 2.36
N TYR A 99 -7.53 -6.16 2.53
CA TYR A 99 -8.06 -5.71 3.83
C TYR A 99 -7.08 -4.81 4.62
N GLY A 100 -6.25 -4.05 3.90
CA GLY A 100 -5.34 -3.08 4.50
C GLY A 100 -6.11 -2.04 5.31
N LYS A 101 -5.55 -1.66 6.46
CA LYS A 101 -6.13 -0.67 7.36
C LYS A 101 -5.22 0.55 7.40
N GLN A 102 -5.80 1.74 7.26
CA GLN A 102 -5.02 2.95 7.41
C GLN A 102 -4.36 3.01 8.79
N TYR A 103 -3.13 3.52 8.80
CA TYR A 103 -2.32 3.70 9.97
C TYR A 103 -1.56 5.00 9.85
N GLU A 104 -1.58 5.81 10.91
CA GLU A 104 -0.73 6.99 11.04
C GLU A 104 0.48 6.62 11.90
N PHE A 105 1.68 6.79 11.35
CA PHE A 105 2.93 6.54 12.07
C PHE A 105 3.26 7.71 13.01
N MET A 106 4.12 7.47 14.01
CA MET A 106 4.49 8.49 15.00
C MET A 106 5.13 9.75 14.41
N ASP A 107 5.67 9.67 13.20
CA ASP A 107 6.23 10.80 12.46
C ASP A 107 5.19 11.52 11.58
N GLY A 108 3.91 11.18 11.73
CA GLY A 108 2.78 11.76 11.00
C GLY A 108 2.62 11.22 9.58
N ARG A 109 3.44 10.25 9.14
CA ARG A 109 3.28 9.67 7.80
C ARG A 109 2.06 8.73 7.77
N PRO A 110 1.20 8.82 6.74
CA PRO A 110 0.12 7.87 6.52
C PRO A 110 0.65 6.57 5.89
N GLY A 111 -0.03 5.46 6.15
CA GLY A 111 0.16 4.23 5.40
C GLY A 111 -0.39 2.98 6.07
N PHE A 112 0.29 1.86 5.92
CA PHE A 112 -0.18 0.54 6.35
C PHE A 112 0.83 -0.12 7.29
N ARG A 113 0.34 -0.65 8.41
CA ARG A 113 1.11 -1.49 9.33
C ARG A 113 0.81 -2.97 9.05
N ILE A 114 1.79 -3.69 8.51
CA ILE A 114 1.66 -5.13 8.23
C ILE A 114 2.11 -5.91 9.46
N GLU A 115 1.20 -6.67 10.06
CA GLU A 115 1.44 -7.50 11.24
C GLU A 115 1.41 -8.97 10.83
N GLN A 116 1.73 -9.87 11.76
CA GLN A 116 1.88 -11.29 11.45
C GLN A 116 0.59 -11.91 10.85
N GLU A 117 -0.57 -11.48 11.32
CA GLU A 117 -1.88 -11.87 10.84
C GLU A 117 -2.21 -11.33 9.44
N HIS A 118 -1.53 -10.27 8.99
CA HIS A 118 -1.75 -9.66 7.68
C HIS A 118 -0.98 -10.38 6.56
N VAL A 119 0.05 -11.18 6.88
CA VAL A 119 0.95 -11.83 5.89
C VAL A 119 0.22 -12.58 4.77
N PRO A 120 -0.85 -13.38 5.01
CA PRO A 120 -1.56 -14.08 3.94
C PRO A 120 -2.19 -13.14 2.89
N PHE A 121 -2.47 -11.89 3.29
CA PHE A 121 -3.19 -10.87 2.54
C PHE A 121 -2.28 -9.88 1.80
N VAL A 122 -0.97 -10.03 1.94
CA VAL A 122 0.02 -9.23 1.21
C VAL A 122 0.55 -10.02 0.02
N LYS A 123 0.52 -9.40 -1.17
CA LYS A 123 1.11 -9.97 -2.40
C LYS A 123 2.01 -8.93 -3.06
N VAL A 124 3.13 -9.39 -3.59
CA VAL A 124 4.03 -8.55 -4.38
C VAL A 124 4.18 -9.22 -5.74
N ARG A 125 3.86 -8.49 -6.81
CA ARG A 125 3.89 -9.01 -8.17
C ARG A 125 5.05 -8.39 -8.95
N CYS A 126 5.72 -9.23 -9.74
CA CYS A 126 6.75 -8.81 -10.68
C CYS A 126 6.10 -8.71 -12.06
N ASP A 127 5.68 -7.51 -12.45
CA ASP A 127 5.26 -7.27 -13.82
C ASP A 127 6.49 -6.89 -14.63
N ARG A 128 7.05 -7.87 -15.35
CA ARG A 128 7.83 -7.55 -16.54
C ARG A 128 6.78 -7.45 -17.66
N LEU A 129 6.28 -6.23 -17.90
CA LEU A 129 5.59 -5.90 -19.16
C LEU A 129 6.59 -6.08 -20.30
#